data_AF-A0A928SUT1-F1
#
_entry.id   AF-A0A928SUT1-F1
#
_cell.length_a   1.000
_cell.length_b   1.000
_cell.length_c   1.000
_cell.angle_alpha   90.00
_cell.angle_beta   90.00
_cell.angle_gamma   90.00
#
_symmetry.space_group_name_H-M   'P 1'
#
loop_
_entity.id
_entity.type
_entity.pdbx_description
1 polymer ?
#
loop_
_entity_poly.entity_id
_entity_poly.type
_entity_poly.pdbx_seq_one_letter_code
_entity_poly.pdbx_strand_id
1 'polypeptide(L)'
;MRPGKPLAVVVTLVALAGCSFEQPAALVSAVDFSPREAEIGDRLEVIGSGFPEGKAATLSFKGDLHRPGQEPQRGVEIVVPAVSTSANRVSLLLTEQLQGDLCGKGDGADHTTFRGEVTVAFAARTTGAPPITGVVPNVVLDVQGPAVPTELARAREAESRRALDFIGVSIDPKAALPPFVVTAVLPGSRAERAGILASDAIVAVDGVNARSPSDFTFAGDRSATFTLARGRLKEPIERSVDVQGFRERAPKELALSGVLIGVVVMLFALWLAPVARMLGWIERRVAARLRERLSTKKTLGNRPRRLWSVVQASIADEVTPAGEPLFVRLLPYVLFLATSAGATTIAFGKPLVSVDLDFAIAAGSSLTLLVVVALMNAGWHAKGHWSIGAGLKGALATLALQLPVMVGLGCVVLATGSVRLGDIVHGQGVTPWSWNAFRNPALFLAFWLILFASFPEARRPKQRLPEADLDEPGARGGLMFYVEWGHLLVVGTLTAMLFLGGWKLPHPPAPGGVLWPALGALLLQVKCWGVVGMVVALRWALPRVHTDQMIGVLFRYVAPAALFTLAGSAAWASWRESPAWRAVDPVLGYVLFGLAVGAVLKFARAVSGHVRAPSAPMHVNPWL
;
A
#
# COMPACT_ATOMS: atom_id res chain seq x y z
N MET A 1 -29.62 -11.49 -88.85
CA MET A 1 -28.67 -12.25 -88.02
C MET A 1 -27.71 -11.29 -87.33
N ARG A 2 -27.83 -11.13 -86.00
CA ARG A 2 -26.74 -10.92 -85.04
C ARG A 2 -27.32 -11.26 -83.65
N PRO A 3 -26.85 -12.33 -82.99
CA PRO A 3 -27.48 -12.91 -81.82
C PRO A 3 -26.96 -12.22 -80.55
N GLY A 4 -27.85 -11.61 -79.76
CA GLY A 4 -27.46 -10.93 -78.52
C GLY A 4 -28.53 -10.92 -77.45
N LYS A 5 -29.52 -11.81 -77.54
CA LYS A 5 -30.67 -11.87 -76.62
C LYS A 5 -30.87 -13.16 -75.79
N PRO A 6 -30.07 -14.25 -75.90
CA PRO A 6 -30.23 -15.37 -74.95
C PRO A 6 -29.43 -15.18 -73.65
N LEU A 7 -28.33 -14.40 -73.66
CA LEU A 7 -27.46 -14.28 -72.48
C LEU A 7 -28.08 -13.42 -71.36
N ALA A 8 -28.76 -12.32 -71.71
CA ALA A 8 -29.35 -11.43 -70.71
C ALA A 8 -30.53 -12.08 -69.98
N VAL A 9 -31.32 -12.92 -70.67
CA VAL A 9 -32.47 -13.62 -70.06
C VAL A 9 -31.99 -14.76 -69.16
N VAL A 10 -30.92 -15.48 -69.55
CA VAL A 10 -30.31 -16.51 -68.71
C VAL A 10 -29.63 -15.92 -67.47
N VAL A 11 -28.94 -14.78 -67.59
CA VAL A 11 -28.33 -14.10 -66.43
C VAL A 11 -29.40 -13.54 -65.49
N THR A 12 -30.54 -13.08 -66.00
CA THR A 12 -31.65 -12.59 -65.16
C THR A 12 -32.39 -13.74 -64.47
N LEU A 13 -32.56 -14.89 -65.13
CA LEU A 13 -33.17 -16.08 -64.52
C LEU A 13 -32.24 -16.75 -63.49
N VAL A 14 -30.92 -16.73 -63.70
CA VAL A 14 -29.95 -17.21 -62.69
C VAL A 14 -29.86 -16.25 -61.50
N ALA A 15 -30.01 -14.93 -61.72
CA ALA A 15 -30.09 -13.96 -60.64
C ALA A 15 -31.37 -14.08 -59.79
N LEU A 16 -32.49 -14.53 -60.38
CA LEU A 16 -33.75 -14.77 -59.66
C LEU A 16 -33.81 -16.16 -58.99
N ALA A 17 -33.09 -17.15 -59.50
CA ALA A 17 -32.95 -18.48 -58.87
C ALA A 17 -31.94 -18.50 -57.71
N GLY A 18 -31.19 -17.41 -57.50
CA GLY A 18 -30.25 -17.22 -56.40
C GLY A 18 -30.89 -16.82 -55.07
N CYS A 19 -32.22 -16.83 -54.95
CA CYS A 19 -32.89 -16.74 -53.65
C CYS A 19 -32.72 -18.09 -52.93
N SER A 20 -31.58 -18.27 -52.26
CA SER A 20 -31.50 -19.25 -51.19
C SER A 20 -32.67 -18.98 -50.26
N PHE A 21 -33.52 -19.99 -50.06
CA PHE A 21 -34.44 -20.00 -48.92
C PHE A 21 -33.60 -19.72 -47.67
N GLU A 22 -33.66 -18.50 -47.14
CA GLU A 22 -33.22 -18.24 -45.77
C GLU A 22 -34.08 -19.17 -44.92
N GLN A 23 -33.43 -20.20 -44.37
CA GLN A 23 -34.04 -21.01 -43.34
C GLN A 23 -34.59 -20.04 -42.28
N PRO A 24 -35.86 -20.18 -41.86
CA PRO A 24 -36.40 -19.35 -40.80
C PRO A 24 -35.43 -19.39 -39.62
N ALA A 25 -35.09 -18.21 -39.08
CA ALA A 25 -34.13 -18.07 -37.99
C ALA A 25 -34.43 -19.13 -36.93
N ALA A 26 -33.51 -20.09 -36.76
CA ALA A 26 -33.63 -21.07 -35.69
C ALA A 26 -33.78 -20.26 -34.39
N LEU A 27 -34.92 -20.40 -33.71
CA LEU A 27 -35.14 -19.72 -32.44
C LEU A 27 -33.96 -20.09 -31.54
N VAL A 28 -33.21 -19.08 -31.12
CA VAL A 28 -32.18 -19.25 -30.12
C VAL A 28 -32.86 -19.74 -28.85
N SER A 29 -32.51 -20.95 -28.43
CA SER A 29 -33.02 -21.56 -27.21
C SER A 29 -31.86 -21.76 -26.26
N ALA A 30 -31.92 -21.13 -25.09
CA ALA A 30 -30.98 -21.37 -24.01
C ALA A 30 -31.63 -22.36 -23.03
N VAL A 31 -30.92 -23.44 -22.71
CA VAL A 31 -31.46 -24.59 -21.99
C VAL A 31 -30.87 -24.70 -20.58
N ASP A 32 -29.55 -24.53 -20.46
CA ASP A 32 -28.85 -24.74 -19.19
C ASP A 32 -27.65 -23.79 -19.04
N PHE A 33 -27.15 -23.68 -17.82
CA PHE A 33 -26.00 -22.87 -17.45
C PHE A 33 -25.00 -23.71 -16.64
N SER A 34 -23.74 -23.74 -17.06
CA SER A 34 -22.69 -24.52 -16.43
C SER A 34 -21.35 -23.78 -16.45
N PRO A 35 -20.51 -23.89 -15.39
CA PRO A 35 -20.76 -24.60 -14.15
C PRO A 35 -21.67 -23.81 -13.19
N ARG A 36 -22.22 -24.49 -12.19
CA ARG A 36 -23.00 -23.86 -11.09
C ARG A 36 -22.11 -23.33 -9.97
N GLU A 37 -20.82 -23.67 -10.03
CA GLU A 37 -19.77 -23.25 -9.11
C GLU A 37 -18.62 -22.70 -9.95
N ALA A 38 -18.14 -21.51 -9.61
CA ALA A 38 -17.12 -20.86 -10.42
C ALA A 38 -16.08 -20.10 -9.58
N GLU A 39 -14.83 -20.24 -10.02
CA GLU A 39 -13.66 -19.54 -9.51
C GLU A 39 -13.06 -18.65 -10.62
N ILE A 40 -12.19 -17.70 -10.23
CA ILE A 40 -11.52 -16.82 -11.19
C ILE A 40 -10.80 -17.66 -12.25
N GLY A 41 -11.04 -17.34 -13.53
CA GLY A 41 -10.46 -18.07 -14.65
C GLY A 41 -11.32 -19.22 -15.19
N ASP A 42 -12.39 -19.61 -14.48
CA ASP A 42 -13.35 -20.58 -15.01
C ASP A 42 -14.13 -20.02 -16.19
N ARG A 43 -14.57 -20.93 -17.07
CA ARG A 43 -15.42 -20.61 -18.22
C ARG A 43 -16.87 -20.89 -17.86
N LEU A 44 -17.68 -19.84 -17.84
CA LEU A 44 -19.13 -19.96 -17.70
C LEU A 44 -19.74 -20.14 -19.09
N GLU A 45 -20.54 -21.18 -19.26
CA GLU A 45 -21.12 -21.61 -20.51
C GLU A 45 -22.66 -21.65 -20.42
N VAL A 46 -23.31 -20.96 -21.36
CA VAL A 46 -24.73 -21.14 -21.63
C VAL A 46 -24.87 -22.21 -22.70
N ILE A 47 -25.60 -23.28 -22.36
CA ILE A 47 -25.86 -24.42 -23.22
C ILE A 47 -27.23 -24.25 -23.86
N GLY A 48 -27.32 -24.45 -25.17
CA GLY A 48 -28.55 -24.24 -25.91
C GLY A 48 -28.48 -24.74 -27.34
N SER A 49 -29.33 -24.20 -28.20
CA SER A 49 -29.37 -24.50 -29.63
C SER A 49 -29.64 -23.25 -30.45
N GLY A 50 -29.06 -23.21 -31.65
CA GLY A 50 -29.29 -22.11 -32.60
C GLY A 50 -28.40 -20.91 -32.39
N PHE A 51 -27.30 -21.04 -31.63
CA PHE A 51 -26.36 -19.93 -31.43
C PHE A 51 -25.51 -19.69 -32.69
N PRO A 52 -25.33 -18.43 -33.13
CA PRO A 52 -24.46 -18.12 -34.26
C PRO A 52 -22.98 -18.25 -33.87
N GLU A 53 -22.33 -19.30 -34.36
CA GLU A 53 -20.93 -19.63 -34.06
C GLU A 53 -19.96 -18.48 -34.39
N GLY A 54 -19.02 -18.21 -33.47
CA GLY A 54 -18.01 -17.18 -33.62
C GLY A 54 -18.52 -15.74 -33.53
N LYS A 55 -19.80 -15.52 -33.23
CA LYS A 55 -20.36 -14.17 -33.02
C LYS A 55 -20.23 -13.72 -31.57
N ALA A 56 -20.07 -12.41 -31.41
CA ALA A 56 -20.17 -11.74 -30.13
C ALA A 56 -21.61 -11.86 -29.60
N ALA A 57 -21.72 -12.21 -28.33
CA ALA A 57 -22.94 -12.29 -27.58
C ALA A 57 -22.83 -11.37 -26.35
N THR A 58 -23.97 -11.06 -25.75
CA THR A 58 -24.03 -10.39 -24.46
C THR A 58 -24.78 -11.28 -23.49
N LEU A 59 -24.24 -11.47 -22.30
CA LEU A 59 -24.90 -12.19 -21.22
C LEU A 59 -25.37 -11.20 -20.16
N SER A 60 -26.66 -11.22 -19.84
CA SER A 60 -27.26 -10.44 -18.75
C SER A 60 -27.66 -11.39 -17.62
N PHE A 61 -27.05 -11.20 -16.45
CA PHE A 61 -27.42 -11.86 -15.21
C PHE A 61 -28.43 -10.98 -14.48
N LYS A 62 -29.68 -11.43 -14.37
CA LYS A 62 -30.74 -10.69 -13.71
C LYS A 62 -31.32 -11.49 -12.56
N GLY A 63 -31.19 -10.99 -11.34
CA GLY A 63 -31.63 -11.73 -10.16
C GLY A 63 -31.19 -11.13 -8.84
N ASP A 64 -31.17 -11.99 -7.82
CA ASP A 64 -30.82 -11.63 -6.46
C ASP A 64 -29.43 -12.17 -6.11
N LEU A 65 -28.62 -11.34 -5.46
CA LEU A 65 -27.31 -11.73 -4.92
C LEU A 65 -27.42 -11.95 -3.42
N HIS A 66 -27.10 -13.18 -3.00
CA HIS A 66 -27.08 -13.59 -1.61
C HIS A 66 -25.62 -13.73 -1.13
N ARG A 67 -25.28 -13.01 -0.07
CA ARG A 67 -23.94 -13.02 0.55
C ARG A 67 -24.06 -13.37 2.03
N PRO A 68 -23.13 -14.17 2.60
CA PRO A 68 -23.12 -14.46 4.02
C PRO A 68 -23.14 -13.16 4.87
N GLY A 69 -24.02 -13.08 5.87
CA GLY A 69 -24.12 -11.95 6.79
C GLY A 69 -24.72 -10.65 6.24
N GLN A 70 -25.01 -10.56 4.94
CA GLN A 70 -25.56 -9.35 4.31
C GLN A 70 -27.02 -9.52 3.90
N GLU A 71 -27.72 -8.39 3.75
CA GLU A 71 -29.05 -8.42 3.16
C GLU A 71 -28.99 -8.77 1.66
N PRO A 72 -29.91 -9.59 1.14
CA PRO A 72 -29.97 -9.94 -0.28
C PRO A 72 -30.12 -8.68 -1.14
N GLN A 73 -29.22 -8.50 -2.11
CA GLN A 73 -29.34 -7.42 -3.08
C GLN A 73 -30.30 -7.88 -4.17
N ARG A 74 -31.48 -7.26 -4.23
CA ARG A 74 -32.55 -7.68 -5.14
C ARG A 74 -32.51 -6.96 -6.48
N GLY A 75 -32.86 -7.68 -7.54
CA GLY A 75 -33.04 -7.11 -8.88
C GLY A 75 -31.76 -6.54 -9.49
N VAL A 76 -30.62 -7.17 -9.19
CA VAL A 76 -29.32 -6.81 -9.76
C VAL A 76 -29.28 -7.27 -11.22
N GLU A 77 -28.82 -6.38 -12.10
CA GLU A 77 -28.60 -6.69 -13.52
C GLU A 77 -27.13 -6.44 -13.88
N ILE A 78 -26.41 -7.50 -14.28
CA ILE A 78 -25.00 -7.46 -14.67
C ILE A 78 -24.88 -7.91 -16.12
N VAL A 79 -24.34 -7.04 -16.97
CA VAL A 79 -24.23 -7.26 -18.42
C VAL A 79 -22.78 -7.43 -18.81
N VAL A 80 -22.42 -8.59 -19.38
CA VAL A 80 -21.04 -8.97 -19.68
C VAL A 80 -20.92 -9.43 -21.14
N PRO A 81 -19.84 -9.04 -21.86
CA PRO A 81 -19.57 -9.56 -23.19
C PRO A 81 -19.22 -11.06 -23.16
N ALA A 82 -19.73 -11.81 -24.12
CA ALA A 82 -19.49 -13.25 -24.28
C ALA A 82 -19.28 -13.61 -25.75
N VAL A 83 -18.84 -14.83 -26.02
CA VAL A 83 -18.60 -15.30 -27.39
C VAL A 83 -19.25 -16.67 -27.60
N SER A 84 -19.94 -16.84 -28.72
CA SER A 84 -20.44 -18.15 -29.14
C SER A 84 -19.27 -19.02 -29.59
N THR A 85 -18.94 -20.05 -28.81
CA THR A 85 -17.87 -21.00 -29.14
C THR A 85 -18.32 -22.06 -30.12
N SER A 86 -19.61 -22.39 -30.14
CA SER A 86 -20.22 -23.35 -31.06
C SER A 86 -21.69 -23.02 -31.26
N ALA A 87 -22.37 -23.76 -32.15
CA ALA A 87 -23.81 -23.63 -32.39
C ALA A 87 -24.72 -23.95 -31.17
N ASN A 88 -24.14 -24.51 -30.11
CA ASN A 88 -24.82 -24.93 -28.88
C ASN A 88 -24.19 -24.40 -27.60
N ARG A 89 -23.12 -23.60 -27.66
CA ARG A 89 -22.47 -23.01 -26.48
C ARG A 89 -22.10 -21.55 -26.68
N VAL A 90 -22.38 -20.76 -25.65
CA VAL A 90 -21.86 -19.40 -25.48
C VAL A 90 -21.02 -19.38 -24.22
N SER A 91 -19.75 -19.01 -24.34
CA SER A 91 -18.81 -18.99 -23.21
C SER A 91 -18.39 -17.58 -22.86
N LEU A 92 -18.21 -17.33 -21.56
CA LEU A 92 -17.52 -16.16 -21.02
C LEU A 92 -16.46 -16.63 -20.02
N LEU A 93 -15.41 -15.85 -19.81
CA LEU A 93 -14.40 -16.12 -18.80
C LEU A 93 -14.71 -15.31 -17.54
N LEU A 94 -14.73 -15.94 -16.37
CA LEU A 94 -14.95 -15.25 -15.11
C LEU A 94 -13.72 -14.39 -14.77
N THR A 95 -13.83 -13.09 -15.02
CA THR A 95 -12.78 -12.10 -14.75
C THR A 95 -12.86 -11.56 -13.33
N GLU A 96 -11.77 -10.97 -12.82
CA GLU A 96 -11.77 -10.26 -11.53
C GLU A 96 -12.83 -9.15 -11.47
N GLN A 97 -13.12 -8.50 -12.61
CA GLN A 97 -14.16 -7.47 -12.68
C GLN A 97 -15.55 -8.07 -12.46
N LEU A 98 -15.90 -9.15 -13.18
CA LEU A 98 -17.20 -9.82 -13.02
C LEU A 98 -17.33 -10.45 -11.63
N GLN A 99 -16.26 -11.05 -11.11
CA GLN A 99 -16.22 -11.53 -9.74
C GLN A 99 -16.45 -10.38 -8.75
N GLY A 100 -15.83 -9.22 -8.93
CA GLY A 100 -16.04 -8.05 -8.10
C GLY A 100 -17.46 -7.48 -8.18
N ASP A 101 -18.11 -7.56 -9.34
CA ASP A 101 -19.50 -7.15 -9.52
C ASP A 101 -20.49 -8.11 -8.82
N LEU A 102 -20.18 -9.43 -8.82
CA LEU A 102 -20.98 -10.45 -8.14
C LEU A 102 -20.71 -10.49 -6.61
N CYS A 103 -19.45 -10.56 -6.20
CA CYS A 103 -19.02 -10.73 -4.81
C CYS A 103 -18.85 -9.42 -4.03
N GLY A 104 -18.82 -8.27 -4.72
CA GLY A 104 -18.49 -6.97 -4.14
C GLY A 104 -16.99 -6.68 -4.21
N LYS A 105 -16.61 -5.40 -4.18
CA LYS A 105 -15.21 -4.97 -4.26
C LYS A 105 -14.49 -5.14 -2.91
N GLY A 106 -13.28 -5.71 -2.92
CA GLY A 106 -12.42 -5.88 -1.74
C GLY A 106 -12.75 -7.13 -0.92
N ASP A 107 -12.61 -7.06 0.41
CA ASP A 107 -12.87 -8.16 1.34
C ASP A 107 -14.39 -8.36 1.62
N GLY A 108 -15.26 -8.17 0.62
CA GLY A 108 -16.69 -8.01 0.81
C GLY A 108 -17.44 -9.26 1.26
N ALA A 109 -17.12 -10.43 0.70
CA ALA A 109 -17.75 -11.72 1.05
C ALA A 109 -16.80 -12.89 0.72
N ASP A 110 -16.89 -14.01 1.46
CA ASP A 110 -16.15 -15.26 1.15
C ASP A 110 -16.64 -15.87 -0.17
N HIS A 111 -17.95 -15.83 -0.41
CA HIS A 111 -18.57 -16.30 -1.64
C HIS A 111 -19.91 -15.58 -1.85
N THR A 112 -20.51 -15.74 -3.02
CA THR A 112 -21.85 -15.21 -3.34
C THR A 112 -22.66 -16.22 -4.11
N THR A 113 -23.91 -16.41 -3.70
CA THR A 113 -24.89 -17.22 -4.42
C THR A 113 -25.80 -16.28 -5.22
N PHE A 114 -25.68 -16.27 -6.54
CA PHE A 114 -26.60 -15.62 -7.45
C PHE A 114 -27.80 -16.54 -7.71
N ARG A 115 -29.01 -15.99 -7.62
CA ARG A 115 -30.26 -16.69 -7.97
C ARG A 115 -31.07 -15.82 -8.92
N GLY A 116 -31.29 -16.28 -10.14
CA GLY A 116 -31.98 -15.47 -11.14
C GLY A 116 -32.10 -16.11 -12.50
N GLU A 117 -32.20 -15.29 -13.53
CA GLU A 117 -32.19 -15.70 -14.92
C GLU A 117 -30.93 -15.20 -15.63
N VAL A 118 -30.41 -16.00 -16.55
CA VAL A 118 -29.31 -15.62 -17.42
C VAL A 118 -29.84 -15.50 -18.84
N THR A 119 -29.79 -14.29 -19.38
CA THR A 119 -30.23 -13.99 -20.74
C THR A 119 -29.03 -13.87 -21.66
N VAL A 120 -29.00 -14.66 -22.73
CA VAL A 120 -28.05 -14.48 -23.83
C VAL A 120 -28.70 -13.68 -24.95
N ALA A 121 -28.01 -12.66 -25.43
CA ALA A 121 -28.48 -11.76 -26.48
C ALA A 121 -27.46 -11.67 -27.61
N PHE A 122 -27.94 -11.78 -28.84
CA PHE A 122 -27.17 -11.54 -30.06
C PHE A 122 -27.71 -10.30 -30.77
N ALA A 123 -26.82 -9.40 -31.18
CA ALA A 123 -27.19 -8.23 -31.94
C ALA A 123 -27.84 -8.64 -33.27
N ALA A 124 -28.97 -8.00 -33.61
CA ALA A 124 -29.62 -8.22 -34.89
C ALA A 124 -28.73 -7.73 -36.05
N ARG A 125 -28.79 -8.42 -37.19
CA ARG A 125 -28.07 -8.00 -38.42
C ARG A 125 -28.60 -6.68 -38.98
N THR A 126 -29.86 -6.35 -38.70
CA THR A 126 -30.55 -5.16 -39.18
C THR A 126 -30.54 -4.09 -38.10
N THR A 127 -30.03 -2.90 -38.42
CA THR A 127 -29.99 -1.75 -37.50
C THR A 127 -31.43 -1.38 -37.08
N GLY A 128 -31.74 -1.49 -35.79
CA GLY A 128 -33.06 -1.18 -35.23
C GLY A 128 -34.00 -2.40 -35.02
N ALA A 129 -33.61 -3.61 -35.44
CA ALA A 129 -34.35 -4.82 -35.11
C ALA A 129 -34.03 -5.29 -33.66
N PRO A 130 -35.01 -5.90 -32.95
CA PRO A 130 -34.78 -6.40 -31.59
C PRO A 130 -33.71 -7.51 -31.58
N PRO A 131 -32.86 -7.59 -30.54
CA PRO A 131 -31.84 -8.62 -30.44
C PRO A 131 -32.50 -10.00 -30.30
N ILE A 132 -31.84 -11.02 -30.85
CA ILE A 132 -32.26 -12.41 -30.67
C ILE A 132 -31.80 -12.84 -29.29
N THR A 133 -32.75 -13.25 -28.44
CA THR A 133 -32.48 -13.59 -27.04
C THR A 133 -32.88 -15.02 -26.70
N GLY A 134 -32.13 -15.64 -25.79
CA GLY A 134 -32.49 -16.89 -25.13
C GLY A 134 -32.33 -16.73 -23.62
N VAL A 135 -33.27 -17.26 -22.83
CA VAL A 135 -33.29 -17.09 -21.38
C VAL A 135 -33.16 -18.45 -20.70
N VAL A 136 -32.21 -18.57 -19.77
CA VAL A 136 -32.14 -19.70 -18.84
C VAL A 136 -32.76 -19.24 -17.52
N PRO A 137 -33.98 -19.71 -17.17
CA PRO A 137 -34.61 -19.37 -15.90
C PRO A 137 -34.02 -20.19 -14.74
N ASN A 138 -34.13 -19.67 -13.51
CA ASN A 138 -33.75 -20.35 -12.26
C ASN A 138 -32.28 -20.80 -12.18
N VAL A 139 -31.36 -19.99 -12.71
CA VAL A 139 -29.93 -20.19 -12.56
C VAL A 139 -29.52 -19.91 -11.12
N VAL A 140 -28.86 -20.89 -10.51
CA VAL A 140 -28.16 -20.75 -9.23
C VAL A 140 -26.67 -20.89 -9.51
N LEU A 141 -25.94 -19.80 -9.29
CA LEU A 141 -24.49 -19.73 -9.52
C LEU A 141 -23.80 -19.33 -8.22
N ASP A 142 -22.92 -20.19 -7.72
CA ASP A 142 -22.03 -19.89 -6.61
C ASP A 142 -20.69 -19.39 -7.16
N VAL A 143 -20.31 -18.17 -6.79
CA VAL A 143 -19.02 -17.58 -7.14
C VAL A 143 -18.20 -17.41 -5.88
N GLN A 144 -16.98 -17.98 -5.87
CA GLN A 144 -16.05 -17.77 -4.77
C GLN A 144 -15.50 -16.35 -4.82
N GLY A 145 -15.35 -15.72 -3.65
CA GLY A 145 -14.74 -14.42 -3.49
C GLY A 145 -13.20 -14.48 -3.62
N PRO A 146 -12.52 -13.33 -3.61
CA PRO A 146 -11.06 -13.28 -3.66
C PRO A 146 -10.45 -13.97 -2.43
N ALA A 147 -9.30 -14.63 -2.62
CA ALA A 147 -8.58 -15.29 -1.55
C ALA A 147 -8.19 -14.29 -0.44
N VAL A 148 -8.69 -14.51 0.77
CA VAL A 148 -8.44 -13.64 1.93
C VAL A 148 -7.26 -14.15 2.78
N PRO A 149 -6.58 -13.26 3.54
CA PRO A 149 -5.57 -13.66 4.50
C PRO A 149 -6.11 -14.67 5.52
N THR A 150 -5.28 -15.63 5.94
CA THR A 150 -5.68 -16.71 6.87
C THR A 150 -6.27 -16.19 8.19
N GLU A 151 -5.86 -15.02 8.65
CA GLU A 151 -6.43 -14.40 9.86
C GLU A 151 -7.88 -13.97 9.68
N LEU A 152 -8.23 -13.41 8.51
CA LEU A 152 -9.58 -12.98 8.18
C LEU A 152 -10.50 -14.20 8.01
N ALA A 153 -10.03 -15.23 7.31
CA ALA A 153 -10.76 -16.51 7.17
C ALA A 153 -11.11 -17.10 8.55
N ARG A 154 -10.13 -17.16 9.47
CA ARG A 154 -10.35 -17.62 10.86
C ARG A 154 -11.31 -16.73 11.64
N ALA A 155 -11.30 -15.43 11.40
CA ALA A 155 -12.23 -14.50 12.03
C ALA A 155 -13.67 -14.76 11.57
N ARG A 156 -13.88 -14.97 10.27
CA ARG A 156 -15.18 -15.33 9.68
C ARG A 156 -15.70 -16.66 10.20
N GLU A 157 -14.86 -17.70 10.25
CA GLU A 157 -15.22 -18.98 10.87
C GLU A 157 -15.61 -18.84 12.36
N ALA A 158 -14.88 -18.01 13.11
CA ALA A 158 -15.19 -17.77 14.51
C ALA A 158 -16.52 -17.01 14.71
N GLU A 159 -16.88 -16.15 13.77
CA GLU A 159 -18.16 -15.43 13.76
C GLU A 159 -19.32 -16.35 13.38
N SER A 160 -19.14 -17.17 12.34
CA SER A 160 -20.07 -18.24 11.97
C SER A 160 -20.35 -19.19 13.14
N ARG A 161 -19.32 -19.62 13.87
CA ARG A 161 -19.51 -20.44 15.09
C ARG A 161 -20.34 -19.73 16.15
N ARG A 162 -20.15 -18.42 16.37
CA ARG A 162 -20.96 -17.63 17.30
C ARG A 162 -22.40 -17.51 16.85
N ALA A 163 -22.63 -17.36 15.57
CA ALA A 163 -23.95 -17.29 14.98
C ALA A 163 -24.70 -18.61 15.18
N LEU A 164 -24.03 -19.75 14.94
CA LEU A 164 -24.56 -21.09 15.23
C LEU A 164 -24.82 -21.31 16.73
N ASP A 165 -23.89 -20.91 17.60
CA ASP A 165 -24.06 -20.98 19.06
C ASP A 165 -25.25 -20.11 19.53
N PHE A 166 -25.45 -18.95 18.90
CA PHE A 166 -26.54 -18.02 19.23
C PHE A 166 -27.92 -18.62 18.94
N ILE A 167 -28.06 -19.35 17.83
CA ILE A 167 -29.31 -20.07 17.52
C ILE A 167 -29.42 -21.40 18.27
N GLY A 168 -28.32 -21.91 18.82
CA GLY A 168 -28.23 -23.15 19.59
C GLY A 168 -27.99 -24.40 18.73
N VAL A 169 -27.28 -24.28 17.62
CA VAL A 169 -26.93 -25.37 16.70
C VAL A 169 -25.44 -25.67 16.79
N SER A 170 -25.08 -26.95 16.82
CA SER A 170 -23.68 -27.38 16.70
C SER A 170 -23.50 -28.24 15.45
N ILE A 171 -22.55 -27.86 14.61
CA ILE A 171 -22.11 -28.62 13.43
C ILE A 171 -20.81 -29.38 13.75
N ASP A 172 -20.49 -30.42 12.97
CA ASP A 172 -19.22 -31.14 13.14
C ASP A 172 -18.02 -30.20 12.90
N PRO A 173 -17.16 -29.95 13.91
CA PRO A 173 -16.02 -29.04 13.78
C PRO A 173 -14.95 -29.54 12.79
N LYS A 174 -15.01 -30.80 12.34
CA LYS A 174 -14.08 -31.38 11.36
C LYS A 174 -14.62 -31.35 9.92
N ALA A 175 -15.89 -31.01 9.72
CA ALA A 175 -16.47 -30.90 8.40
C ALA A 175 -15.94 -29.63 7.70
N ALA A 176 -15.00 -29.82 6.77
CA ALA A 176 -14.44 -28.74 5.95
C ALA A 176 -15.23 -28.51 4.64
N LEU A 177 -16.06 -29.48 4.25
CA LEU A 177 -16.83 -29.50 3.00
C LEU A 177 -18.28 -29.92 3.28
N PRO A 178 -19.25 -29.47 2.48
CA PRO A 178 -20.65 -29.88 2.61
C PRO A 178 -20.81 -31.38 2.30
N PRO A 179 -21.86 -32.04 2.84
CA PRO A 179 -22.96 -31.47 3.61
C PRO A 179 -22.59 -31.18 5.08
N PHE A 180 -23.01 -30.01 5.58
CA PHE A 180 -22.84 -29.63 6.98
C PHE A 180 -23.98 -30.18 7.84
N VAL A 181 -23.72 -31.25 8.57
CA VAL A 181 -24.73 -31.94 9.38
C VAL A 181 -24.80 -31.37 10.79
N VAL A 182 -26.01 -31.12 11.27
CA VAL A 182 -26.30 -30.71 12.65
C VAL A 182 -26.07 -31.89 13.58
N THR A 183 -25.07 -31.77 14.45
CA THR A 183 -24.70 -32.81 15.44
C THR A 183 -25.55 -32.73 16.70
N ALA A 184 -25.85 -31.52 17.15
CA ALA A 184 -26.65 -31.27 18.34
C ALA A 184 -27.45 -29.97 18.20
N VAL A 185 -28.62 -29.95 18.83
CA VAL A 185 -29.46 -28.76 18.99
C VAL A 185 -29.72 -28.58 20.48
N LEU A 186 -29.47 -27.38 20.99
CA LEU A 186 -29.62 -27.08 22.41
C LEU A 186 -31.11 -27.02 22.79
N PRO A 187 -31.54 -27.68 23.89
CA PRO A 187 -32.93 -27.62 24.35
C PRO A 187 -33.37 -26.19 24.73
N GLY A 188 -34.57 -25.79 24.33
CA GLY A 188 -35.13 -24.44 24.51
C GLY A 188 -34.54 -23.37 23.58
N SER A 189 -33.65 -23.74 22.66
CA SER A 189 -32.98 -22.80 21.75
C SER A 189 -33.91 -22.25 20.66
N ARG A 190 -33.41 -21.26 19.91
CA ARG A 190 -34.15 -20.67 18.78
C ARG A 190 -34.29 -21.68 17.64
N ALA A 191 -33.25 -22.49 17.41
CA ALA A 191 -33.24 -23.54 16.41
C ALA A 191 -34.22 -24.68 16.72
N GLU A 192 -34.33 -25.10 17.99
CA GLU A 192 -35.31 -26.12 18.38
C GLU A 192 -36.75 -25.62 18.20
N ARG A 193 -37.02 -24.36 18.58
CA ARG A 193 -38.34 -23.72 18.36
C ARG A 193 -38.71 -23.60 16.88
N ALA A 194 -37.70 -23.43 16.02
CA ALA A 194 -37.88 -23.43 14.57
C ALA A 194 -38.02 -24.84 13.97
N GLY A 195 -37.82 -25.91 14.76
CA GLY A 195 -37.97 -27.30 14.32
C GLY A 195 -36.76 -27.90 13.61
N ILE A 196 -35.55 -27.35 13.85
CA ILE A 196 -34.29 -27.93 13.41
C ILE A 196 -33.97 -29.13 14.31
N LEU A 197 -33.63 -30.27 13.70
CA LEU A 197 -33.32 -31.50 14.41
C LEU A 197 -31.84 -31.86 14.29
N ALA A 198 -31.34 -32.61 15.27
CA ALA A 198 -30.07 -33.32 15.10
C ALA A 198 -30.20 -34.28 13.89
N SER A 199 -29.15 -34.37 13.08
CA SER A 199 -29.07 -35.04 11.76
C SER A 199 -29.60 -34.30 10.53
N ASP A 200 -30.15 -33.09 10.68
CA ASP A 200 -30.46 -32.24 9.52
C ASP A 200 -29.16 -31.75 8.85
N ALA A 201 -29.10 -31.79 7.52
CA ALA A 201 -28.01 -31.22 6.74
C ALA A 201 -28.38 -29.81 6.28
N ILE A 202 -27.57 -28.81 6.62
CA ILE A 202 -27.80 -27.42 6.21
C ILE A 202 -27.32 -27.26 4.77
N VAL A 203 -28.23 -26.90 3.87
CA VAL A 203 -27.97 -26.72 2.43
C VAL A 203 -27.78 -25.24 2.10
N ALA A 204 -28.61 -24.37 2.69
CA ALA A 204 -28.50 -22.93 2.49
C ALA A 204 -29.02 -22.14 3.71
N VAL A 205 -28.53 -20.92 3.86
CA VAL A 205 -28.96 -19.95 4.89
C VAL A 205 -29.23 -18.61 4.20
N ASP A 206 -30.42 -18.05 4.37
CA ASP A 206 -30.84 -16.78 3.74
C ASP A 206 -30.65 -16.75 2.21
N GLY A 207 -30.72 -17.91 1.56
CA GLY A 207 -30.51 -18.10 0.12
C GLY A 207 -29.05 -18.31 -0.30
N VAL A 208 -28.09 -18.18 0.63
CA VAL A 208 -26.66 -18.48 0.46
C VAL A 208 -26.43 -19.98 0.60
N ASN A 209 -25.79 -20.63 -0.39
CA ASN A 209 -25.49 -22.05 -0.30
C ASN A 209 -24.38 -22.31 0.72
N ALA A 210 -24.56 -23.28 1.61
CA ALA A 210 -23.55 -23.61 2.62
C ALA A 210 -22.40 -24.39 1.96
N ARG A 211 -21.26 -23.73 1.72
CA ARG A 211 -20.06 -24.28 1.08
C ARG A 211 -18.86 -24.32 2.00
N SER A 212 -18.72 -23.29 2.83
CA SER A 212 -17.66 -23.08 3.78
C SER A 212 -18.23 -23.07 5.21
N PRO A 213 -17.46 -23.52 6.21
CA PRO A 213 -17.79 -23.29 7.62
C PRO A 213 -18.02 -21.81 7.99
N SER A 214 -17.57 -20.86 7.17
CA SER A 214 -17.77 -19.41 7.39
C SER A 214 -19.12 -18.87 6.93
N ASP A 215 -19.95 -19.68 6.25
CA ASP A 215 -21.18 -19.20 5.58
C ASP A 215 -22.38 -19.05 6.53
N PHE A 216 -22.28 -19.54 7.77
CA PHE A 216 -23.39 -19.52 8.73
C PHE A 216 -23.47 -18.20 9.50
N THR A 217 -23.49 -17.07 8.80
CA THR A 217 -23.67 -15.73 9.37
C THR A 217 -24.97 -15.09 8.86
N PHE A 218 -25.62 -14.26 9.68
CA PHE A 218 -26.92 -13.68 9.39
C PHE A 218 -27.06 -12.25 9.90
N ALA A 219 -27.87 -11.46 9.19
CA ALA A 219 -28.20 -10.09 9.57
C ALA A 219 -29.22 -10.10 10.74
N GLY A 220 -28.82 -9.54 11.88
CA GLY A 220 -29.50 -9.67 13.16
C GLY A 220 -30.84 -8.97 13.37
N ASP A 221 -31.39 -8.32 12.35
CA ASP A 221 -32.59 -7.49 12.48
C ASP A 221 -33.88 -8.22 12.03
N ARG A 222 -33.76 -9.48 11.60
CA ARG A 222 -34.90 -10.27 11.05
C ARG A 222 -34.86 -11.75 11.46
N SER A 223 -35.75 -12.55 10.90
CA SER A 223 -35.67 -14.01 10.96
C SER A 223 -34.86 -14.52 9.77
N ALA A 224 -33.96 -15.47 10.01
CA ALA A 224 -33.14 -16.10 8.97
C ALA A 224 -33.81 -17.39 8.48
N THR A 225 -33.77 -17.64 7.17
CA THR A 225 -34.36 -18.82 6.54
C THR A 225 -33.29 -19.88 6.32
N PHE A 226 -33.45 -21.04 6.95
CA PHE A 226 -32.57 -22.20 6.79
C PHE A 226 -33.21 -23.21 5.84
N THR A 227 -32.49 -23.58 4.79
CA THR A 227 -32.86 -24.66 3.87
C THR A 227 -32.13 -25.93 4.29
N LEU A 228 -32.88 -26.95 4.68
CA LEU A 228 -32.37 -28.18 5.30
C LEU A 228 -32.70 -29.41 4.45
N ALA A 229 -31.80 -30.37 4.39
CA ALA A 229 -32.05 -31.71 3.85
C ALA A 229 -32.12 -32.72 5.00
N ARG A 230 -33.23 -33.47 5.08
CA ARG A 230 -33.51 -34.41 6.17
C ARG A 230 -33.64 -35.84 5.66
N GLY A 231 -32.64 -36.66 5.95
CA GLY A 231 -32.65 -38.10 5.62
C GLY A 231 -32.86 -38.38 4.13
N ARG A 232 -33.92 -39.13 3.79
CA ARG A 232 -34.27 -39.53 2.40
C ARG A 232 -35.26 -38.58 1.71
N LEU A 233 -35.65 -37.47 2.34
CA LEU A 233 -36.53 -36.50 1.69
C LEU A 233 -35.79 -35.85 0.52
N LYS A 234 -36.40 -35.90 -0.68
CA LYS A 234 -35.84 -35.30 -1.89
C LYS A 234 -36.04 -33.78 -1.93
N GLU A 235 -37.07 -33.28 -1.24
CA GLU A 235 -37.37 -31.85 -1.21
C GLU A 235 -36.71 -31.18 0.01
N PRO A 236 -36.07 -30.02 -0.18
CA PRO A 236 -35.50 -29.26 0.92
C PRO A 236 -36.59 -28.67 1.81
N ILE A 237 -36.35 -28.68 3.13
CA ILE A 237 -37.24 -28.14 4.15
C ILE A 237 -36.77 -26.73 4.51
N GLU A 238 -37.63 -25.73 4.36
CA GLU A 238 -37.34 -24.37 4.81
C GLU A 238 -37.84 -24.14 6.24
N ARG A 239 -36.96 -23.60 7.10
CA ARG A 239 -37.27 -23.23 8.48
C ARG A 239 -36.85 -21.79 8.75
N SER A 240 -37.77 -20.98 9.25
CA SER A 240 -37.46 -19.62 9.70
C SER A 240 -37.02 -19.65 11.16
N VAL A 241 -35.82 -19.18 11.43
CA VAL A 241 -35.23 -19.07 12.77
C VAL A 241 -35.17 -17.60 13.16
N ASP A 242 -35.68 -17.27 14.34
CA ASP A 242 -35.59 -15.91 14.86
C ASP A 242 -34.13 -15.56 15.21
N VAL A 243 -33.51 -14.64 14.48
CA VAL A 243 -32.15 -14.16 14.74
C VAL A 243 -32.11 -12.73 15.28
N GLN A 244 -33.27 -12.19 15.71
CA GLN A 244 -33.36 -10.85 16.25
C GLN A 244 -32.42 -10.66 17.46
N GLY A 245 -31.60 -9.60 17.39
CA GLY A 245 -30.65 -9.22 18.43
C GLY A 245 -29.24 -9.80 18.27
N PHE A 246 -28.98 -10.61 17.24
CA PHE A 246 -27.62 -11.00 16.90
C PHE A 246 -26.88 -9.80 16.31
N ARG A 247 -25.89 -9.26 17.02
CA ARG A 247 -25.03 -8.22 16.44
C ARG A 247 -23.72 -8.84 16.03
N GLU A 248 -23.40 -8.71 14.75
CA GLU A 248 -22.04 -8.96 14.25
C GLU A 248 -21.05 -8.21 15.12
N ARG A 249 -19.91 -8.85 15.37
CA ARG A 249 -18.90 -8.23 16.23
C ARG A 249 -18.38 -7.02 15.47
N ALA A 250 -18.60 -5.81 16.02
CA ALA A 250 -17.96 -4.61 15.50
C ALA A 250 -16.48 -4.94 15.26
N PRO A 251 -15.97 -4.77 14.03
CA PRO A 251 -14.68 -5.31 13.68
C PRO A 251 -13.67 -4.67 14.63
N LYS A 252 -12.89 -5.50 15.35
CA LYS A 252 -11.84 -5.00 16.27
C LYS A 252 -10.88 -4.05 15.55
N GLU A 253 -10.87 -4.12 14.22
CA GLU A 253 -10.39 -3.15 13.24
C GLU A 253 -10.72 -1.69 13.56
N LEU A 254 -11.98 -1.32 13.88
CA LEU A 254 -12.39 0.08 14.07
C LEU A 254 -11.85 0.67 15.38
N ALA A 255 -11.90 -0.09 16.47
CA ALA A 255 -11.31 0.32 17.74
C ALA A 255 -9.77 0.36 17.66
N LEU A 256 -9.16 -0.62 16.98
CA LEU A 256 -7.73 -0.63 16.71
C LEU A 256 -7.31 0.54 15.82
N SER A 257 -8.08 0.86 14.78
CA SER A 257 -7.85 1.98 13.88
C SER A 257 -8.04 3.30 14.61
N GLY A 258 -9.02 3.41 15.51
CA GLY A 258 -9.22 4.57 16.38
C GLY A 258 -8.07 4.78 17.38
N VAL A 259 -7.56 3.71 17.98
CA VAL A 259 -6.35 3.75 18.83
C VAL A 259 -5.10 4.06 18.00
N LEU A 260 -5.00 3.51 16.79
CA LEU A 260 -3.89 3.77 15.87
C LEU A 260 -3.88 5.22 15.40
N ILE A 261 -5.02 5.74 14.98
CA ILE A 261 -5.23 7.15 14.65
C ILE A 261 -4.95 7.98 15.90
N GLY A 262 -5.40 7.57 17.08
CA GLY A 262 -5.10 8.22 18.36
C GLY A 262 -3.61 8.24 18.71
N VAL A 263 -2.87 7.17 18.44
CA VAL A 263 -1.41 7.09 18.64
C VAL A 263 -0.68 7.89 17.58
N VAL A 264 -1.11 7.86 16.32
CA VAL A 264 -0.56 8.68 15.23
C VAL A 264 -0.83 10.15 15.48
N VAL A 265 -2.02 10.52 15.98
CA VAL A 265 -2.41 11.88 16.39
C VAL A 265 -1.70 12.29 17.67
N MET A 266 -1.47 11.39 18.62
CA MET A 266 -0.70 11.65 19.84
C MET A 266 0.77 11.84 19.51
N LEU A 267 1.36 11.01 18.65
CA LEU A 267 2.69 11.20 18.11
C LEU A 267 2.71 12.51 17.32
N PHE A 268 1.74 12.78 16.46
CA PHE A 268 1.60 14.06 15.76
C PHE A 268 1.54 15.26 16.71
N ALA A 269 0.79 15.17 17.80
CA ALA A 269 0.66 16.22 18.81
C ALA A 269 1.97 16.38 19.61
N LEU A 270 2.64 15.27 19.93
CA LEU A 270 3.98 15.23 20.53
C LEU A 270 5.05 15.81 19.58
N TRP A 271 4.81 15.80 18.27
CA TRP A 271 5.70 16.32 17.21
C TRP A 271 5.34 17.73 16.71
N LEU A 272 4.08 18.16 16.85
CA LEU A 272 3.63 19.55 16.80
C LEU A 272 4.23 20.33 17.96
N ALA A 273 4.38 19.67 19.12
CA ALA A 273 5.22 20.15 20.20
C ALA A 273 6.68 20.28 19.72
N PRO A 274 7.46 21.21 20.29
CA PRO A 274 8.50 21.94 19.58
C PRO A 274 9.77 21.13 19.30
N VAL A 275 9.76 19.84 18.96
CA VAL A 275 10.98 19.02 18.84
C VAL A 275 11.76 19.29 17.55
N ALA A 276 11.11 19.44 16.39
CA ALA A 276 11.78 19.90 15.16
C ALA A 276 12.26 21.36 15.28
N ARG A 277 11.47 22.19 15.99
CA ARG A 277 11.86 23.57 16.36
C ARG A 277 13.00 23.59 17.36
N MET A 278 13.02 22.67 18.31
CA MET A 278 14.02 22.48 19.35
C MET A 278 15.30 21.92 18.76
N LEU A 279 15.26 21.02 17.77
CA LEU A 279 16.46 20.52 17.09
C LEU A 279 17.08 21.61 16.19
N GLY A 280 16.29 22.35 15.41
CA GLY A 280 16.78 23.51 14.66
C GLY A 280 17.23 24.68 15.55
N TRP A 281 16.65 24.81 16.75
CA TRP A 281 17.07 25.79 17.76
C TRP A 281 18.31 25.33 18.55
N ILE A 282 18.40 24.04 18.93
CA ILE A 282 19.59 23.40 19.51
C ILE A 282 20.74 23.52 18.52
N GLU A 283 20.52 23.25 17.24
CA GLU A 283 21.50 23.42 16.17
C GLU A 283 22.04 24.86 16.13
N ARG A 284 21.15 25.86 16.12
CA ARG A 284 21.56 27.28 16.07
C ARG A 284 22.23 27.75 17.36
N ARG A 285 21.76 27.31 18.52
CA ARG A 285 22.22 27.78 19.84
C ARG A 285 23.44 27.02 20.35
N VAL A 286 23.59 25.74 20.04
CA VAL A 286 24.82 24.97 20.28
C VAL A 286 25.93 25.44 19.36
N ALA A 287 25.64 25.73 18.08
CA ALA A 287 26.62 26.35 17.17
C ALA A 287 27.03 27.77 17.63
N ALA A 288 26.09 28.58 18.13
CA ALA A 288 26.39 29.89 18.69
C ALA A 288 27.22 29.79 19.98
N ARG A 289 26.87 28.88 20.90
CA ARG A 289 27.59 28.69 22.18
C ARG A 289 28.91 27.95 22.04
N LEU A 290 29.11 27.10 21.02
CA LEU A 290 30.44 26.55 20.71
C LEU A 290 31.37 27.66 20.24
N ARG A 291 30.85 28.62 19.46
CA ARG A 291 31.60 29.82 19.03
C ARG A 291 31.86 30.78 20.18
N GLU A 292 30.92 30.93 21.10
CA GLU A 292 31.03 31.82 22.26
C GLU A 292 31.91 31.25 23.39
N ARG A 293 31.87 29.93 23.62
CA ARG A 293 32.80 29.25 24.55
C ARG A 293 34.25 29.25 24.09
N LEU A 294 34.47 29.45 22.79
CA LEU A 294 35.80 29.71 22.23
C LEU A 294 36.25 31.16 22.43
N SER A 295 35.33 32.10 22.66
CA SER A 295 35.68 33.51 22.91
C SER A 295 35.75 33.88 24.40
N THR A 296 34.98 33.24 25.29
CA THR A 296 34.91 33.64 26.72
C THR A 296 35.21 32.48 27.67
N LYS A 297 36.50 32.28 27.94
CA LYS A 297 36.97 31.51 29.10
C LYS A 297 36.71 32.29 30.39
N LYS A 298 35.53 32.22 30.99
CA LYS A 298 35.35 32.39 32.44
C LYS A 298 33.92 32.05 32.89
N THR A 299 33.82 31.35 34.02
CA THR A 299 32.62 31.05 34.83
C THR A 299 31.75 29.86 34.39
N LEU A 300 32.20 28.66 34.76
CA LEU A 300 31.43 27.41 34.75
C LEU A 300 31.06 27.00 36.18
N GLY A 301 29.93 27.49 36.69
CA GLY A 301 29.32 27.06 37.95
C GLY A 301 27.81 26.92 37.82
N ASN A 302 27.29 25.73 38.15
CA ASN A 302 25.88 25.27 38.19
C ASN A 302 25.19 24.96 36.84
N ARG A 303 25.22 23.67 36.46
CA ARG A 303 24.87 23.15 35.12
C ARG A 303 23.42 22.66 34.90
N PRO A 304 22.62 22.16 35.87
CA PRO A 304 21.30 21.61 35.53
C PRO A 304 20.14 22.64 35.66
N ARG A 305 20.12 23.46 36.72
CA ARG A 305 19.00 24.40 36.99
C ARG A 305 18.97 25.60 36.04
N ARG A 306 20.14 26.08 35.58
CA ARG A 306 20.23 27.08 34.49
C ARG A 306 19.89 26.48 33.14
N LEU A 307 20.13 25.19 32.91
CA LEU A 307 19.65 24.53 31.69
C LEU A 307 18.12 24.54 31.66
N TRP A 308 17.48 24.21 32.79
CA TRP A 308 16.02 24.19 32.92
C TRP A 308 15.38 25.57 32.81
N SER A 309 15.92 26.59 33.50
CA SER A 309 15.40 27.96 33.38
C SER A 309 15.64 28.57 32.01
N VAL A 310 16.73 28.19 31.33
CA VAL A 310 16.98 28.55 29.92
C VAL A 310 16.02 27.81 29.00
N VAL A 311 15.69 26.54 29.24
CA VAL A 311 14.67 25.80 28.48
C VAL A 311 13.31 26.47 28.63
N GLN A 312 12.91 26.84 29.86
CA GLN A 312 11.60 27.41 30.16
C GLN A 312 11.43 28.84 29.62
N ALA A 313 12.45 29.70 29.75
CA ALA A 313 12.44 31.04 29.17
C ALA A 313 12.60 31.04 27.64
N SER A 314 13.23 30.01 27.06
CA SER A 314 13.40 29.88 25.60
C SER A 314 12.21 29.26 24.86
N ILE A 315 11.18 28.82 25.60
CA ILE A 315 9.89 28.43 25.01
C ILE A 315 9.08 29.69 24.62
N ALA A 316 9.42 30.85 25.19
CA ALA A 316 8.63 32.08 25.07
C ALA A 316 9.06 33.04 23.93
N ASP A 317 10.32 33.02 23.47
CA ASP A 317 10.83 34.05 22.55
C ASP A 317 11.31 33.51 21.19
N GLU A 318 10.74 34.09 20.11
CA GLU A 318 11.13 34.09 18.67
C GLU A 318 10.74 32.89 17.77
N VAL A 319 10.29 33.02 16.52
CA VAL A 319 9.63 34.06 15.70
C VAL A 319 8.74 33.24 14.74
N THR A 320 7.42 33.34 14.86
CA THR A 320 6.50 32.98 13.77
C THR A 320 6.78 33.92 12.60
N PRO A 321 7.04 33.45 11.37
CA PRO A 321 7.00 34.34 10.22
C PRO A 321 5.55 34.81 10.08
N ALA A 322 5.24 35.99 10.61
CA ALA A 322 3.93 36.61 10.45
C ALA A 322 3.66 36.72 8.94
N GLY A 323 2.64 36.02 8.42
CA GLY A 323 2.23 36.10 7.01
C GLY A 323 2.01 34.77 6.27
N GLU A 324 2.63 33.66 6.66
CA GLU A 324 2.49 32.38 5.92
C GLU A 324 1.20 31.62 6.28
N PRO A 325 0.39 31.16 5.30
CA PRO A 325 -0.85 30.43 5.55
C PRO A 325 -0.61 29.13 6.34
N LEU A 326 -1.54 28.82 7.26
CA LEU A 326 -1.44 27.69 8.20
C LEU A 326 -1.15 26.34 7.52
N PHE A 327 -1.76 26.10 6.36
CA PHE A 327 -1.56 24.88 5.58
C PHE A 327 -0.09 24.66 5.18
N VAL A 328 0.60 25.72 4.74
CA VAL A 328 2.01 25.66 4.34
C VAL A 328 2.92 25.31 5.53
N ARG A 329 2.59 25.83 6.72
CA ARG A 329 3.32 25.52 7.95
C ARG A 329 3.13 24.08 8.40
N LEU A 330 1.97 23.48 8.11
CA LEU A 330 1.63 22.10 8.48
C LEU A 330 2.10 21.08 7.43
N LEU A 331 2.32 21.50 6.18
CA LEU A 331 2.63 20.63 5.04
C LEU A 331 3.73 19.58 5.29
N PRO A 332 4.93 19.89 5.81
CA PRO A 332 5.96 18.86 6.01
C PRO A 332 5.61 17.88 7.13
N TYR A 333 4.83 18.31 8.12
CA TYR A 333 4.36 17.45 9.19
C TYR A 333 3.27 16.52 8.67
N VAL A 334 2.36 17.04 7.86
CA VAL A 334 1.31 16.24 7.18
C VAL A 334 1.95 15.21 6.25
N LEU A 335 2.99 15.58 5.50
CA LEU A 335 3.68 14.64 4.60
C LEU A 335 4.50 13.60 5.37
N PHE A 336 5.25 14.01 6.40
CA PHE A 336 5.93 13.05 7.28
C PHE A 336 4.93 12.10 7.95
N LEU A 337 3.78 12.60 8.41
CA LEU A 337 2.72 11.76 8.95
C LEU A 337 2.14 10.86 7.90
N ALA A 338 1.86 11.34 6.69
CA ALA A 338 1.32 10.49 5.63
C ALA A 338 2.30 9.35 5.33
N THR A 339 3.60 9.64 5.19
CA THR A 339 4.63 8.63 4.94
C THR A 339 4.85 7.72 6.15
N SER A 340 4.91 8.26 7.36
CA SER A 340 5.18 7.50 8.59
C SER A 340 3.97 6.72 9.08
N ALA A 341 2.77 7.29 8.95
CA ALA A 341 1.50 6.60 9.22
C ALA A 341 1.29 5.52 8.16
N GLY A 342 1.54 5.78 6.88
CA GLY A 342 1.54 4.74 5.85
C GLY A 342 2.50 3.59 6.21
N ALA A 343 3.74 3.91 6.54
CA ALA A 343 4.75 2.94 7.00
C ALA A 343 4.33 2.17 8.26
N THR A 344 3.73 2.88 9.21
CA THR A 344 3.25 2.34 10.48
C THR A 344 2.05 1.45 10.26
N THR A 345 1.11 1.79 9.39
CA THR A 345 -0.07 0.96 9.10
C THR A 345 0.31 -0.39 8.52
N ILE A 346 1.38 -0.45 7.71
CA ILE A 346 1.95 -1.72 7.25
C ILE A 346 2.46 -2.55 8.44
N ALA A 347 3.03 -1.92 9.47
CA ALA A 347 3.48 -2.60 10.69
C ALA A 347 2.34 -3.25 11.50
N PHE A 348 1.10 -2.79 11.35
CA PHE A 348 -0.09 -3.34 12.02
C PHE A 348 -0.75 -4.50 11.25
N GLY A 349 -0.16 -4.95 10.13
CA GLY A 349 -0.75 -6.01 9.29
C GLY A 349 -2.06 -5.59 8.60
N LYS A 350 -2.41 -4.30 8.72
CA LYS A 350 -3.63 -3.68 8.22
C LYS A 350 -3.21 -2.53 7.33
N PRO A 351 -2.98 -2.78 6.03
CA PRO A 351 -2.73 -1.70 5.11
C PRO A 351 -3.99 -0.81 5.11
N LEU A 352 -3.94 0.35 5.79
CA LEU A 352 -5.00 1.36 5.69
C LEU A 352 -5.18 1.81 4.23
N VAL A 353 -4.12 1.62 3.45
CA VAL A 353 -4.01 1.47 2.00
C VAL A 353 -2.80 0.53 1.80
N SER A 354 -2.78 -0.36 0.80
CA SER A 354 -1.51 -1.01 0.40
C SER A 354 -0.56 0.10 -0.02
N VAL A 355 0.31 0.56 0.89
CA VAL A 355 1.30 1.58 0.55
C VAL A 355 2.40 0.90 -0.22
N ASP A 356 2.19 0.83 -1.53
CA ASP A 356 3.22 0.42 -2.47
C ASP A 356 4.34 1.45 -2.46
N LEU A 357 5.54 0.98 -2.79
CA LEU A 357 6.72 1.84 -2.87
C LEU A 357 6.50 3.02 -3.83
N ASP A 358 5.63 2.86 -4.84
CA ASP A 358 5.20 3.91 -5.76
C ASP A 358 4.69 5.15 -5.03
N PHE A 359 3.88 5.00 -3.98
CA PHE A 359 3.39 6.14 -3.20
C PHE A 359 4.53 6.85 -2.46
N ALA A 360 5.47 6.08 -1.90
CA ALA A 360 6.56 6.65 -1.11
C ALA A 360 7.63 7.31 -2.00
N ILE A 361 7.92 6.74 -3.17
CA ILE A 361 8.74 7.37 -4.23
C ILE A 361 8.05 8.63 -4.72
N ALA A 362 6.75 8.56 -5.04
CA ALA A 362 5.99 9.70 -5.53
C ALA A 362 5.99 10.83 -4.50
N ALA A 363 5.67 10.54 -3.23
CA ALA A 363 5.68 11.53 -2.16
C ALA A 363 7.06 12.16 -1.95
N GLY A 364 8.13 11.35 -1.92
CA GLY A 364 9.51 11.84 -1.80
C GLY A 364 9.93 12.70 -2.99
N SER A 365 9.61 12.27 -4.21
CA SER A 365 9.96 12.99 -5.45
C SER A 365 9.15 14.27 -5.61
N SER A 366 7.86 14.26 -5.30
CA SER A 366 7.01 15.45 -5.30
C SER A 366 7.50 16.49 -4.30
N LEU A 367 7.94 16.07 -3.11
CA LEU A 367 8.58 16.98 -2.14
C LEU A 367 9.85 17.60 -2.67
N THR A 368 10.75 16.80 -3.25
CA THR A 368 12.00 17.31 -3.84
C THR A 368 11.71 18.28 -4.98
N LEU A 369 10.73 17.98 -5.84
CA LEU A 369 10.33 18.89 -6.93
C LEU A 369 9.74 20.20 -6.39
N LEU A 370 8.99 20.17 -5.29
CA LEU A 370 8.53 21.39 -4.62
C LEU A 370 9.71 22.22 -4.08
N VAL A 371 10.76 21.59 -3.53
CA VAL A 371 12.00 22.29 -3.15
C VAL A 371 12.63 22.96 -4.38
N VAL A 372 12.77 22.23 -5.48
CA VAL A 372 13.35 22.72 -6.74
C VAL A 372 12.59 23.95 -7.24
N VAL A 373 11.26 23.85 -7.35
CA VAL A 373 10.38 24.94 -7.80
C VAL A 373 10.50 26.14 -6.85
N ALA A 374 10.51 25.89 -5.54
CA ALA A 374 10.67 26.95 -4.57
C ALA A 374 12.04 27.65 -4.72
N LEU A 375 13.11 26.90 -5.01
CA LEU A 375 14.47 27.45 -5.13
C LEU A 375 14.62 28.30 -6.39
N MET A 376 14.01 27.85 -7.48
CA MET A 376 13.92 28.61 -8.72
C MET A 376 13.11 29.89 -8.52
N ASN A 377 11.95 29.81 -7.87
CA ASN A 377 11.09 30.96 -7.62
C ASN A 377 11.74 31.99 -6.67
N ALA A 378 12.45 31.51 -5.64
CA ALA A 378 13.26 32.35 -4.76
C ALA A 378 14.38 33.08 -5.52
N GLY A 379 15.01 32.41 -6.48
CA GLY A 379 16.01 33.02 -7.38
C GLY A 379 15.40 34.08 -8.30
N TRP A 380 14.20 33.82 -8.85
CA TRP A 380 13.48 34.74 -9.74
C TRP A 380 13.06 36.04 -9.06
N HIS A 381 12.60 35.96 -7.81
CA HIS A 381 12.14 37.12 -7.05
C HIS A 381 13.26 37.88 -6.30
N ALA A 382 14.49 37.38 -6.31
CA ALA A 382 15.61 38.06 -5.68
C ALA A 382 16.15 39.16 -6.63
N LYS A 383 16.26 40.39 -6.12
CA LYS A 383 16.75 41.56 -6.90
C LYS A 383 18.25 41.43 -7.16
N GLY A 384 18.67 41.49 -8.44
CA GLY A 384 20.06 41.55 -8.89
C GLY A 384 20.37 40.57 -10.04
N HIS A 385 21.32 40.92 -10.92
CA HIS A 385 21.66 40.17 -12.15
C HIS A 385 22.17 38.73 -11.92
N TRP A 386 22.46 38.34 -10.67
CA TRP A 386 23.05 37.05 -10.28
C TRP A 386 22.12 36.15 -9.46
N SER A 387 20.86 36.57 -9.23
CA SER A 387 19.92 35.85 -8.37
C SER A 387 19.30 34.60 -9.00
N ILE A 388 18.90 34.68 -10.27
CA ILE A 388 18.32 33.56 -11.03
C ILE A 388 19.34 32.43 -11.18
N GLY A 389 20.60 32.76 -11.50
CA GLY A 389 21.67 31.78 -11.65
C GLY A 389 21.96 31.01 -10.34
N ALA A 390 21.88 31.69 -9.19
CA ALA A 390 22.04 31.04 -7.88
C ALA A 390 20.85 30.11 -7.55
N GLY A 391 19.62 30.53 -7.87
CA GLY A 391 18.42 29.69 -7.71
C GLY A 391 18.47 28.44 -8.60
N LEU A 392 18.87 28.58 -9.86
CA LEU A 392 19.00 27.47 -10.80
C LEU A 392 20.10 26.48 -10.40
N LYS A 393 21.26 26.96 -9.93
CA LYS A 393 22.31 26.09 -9.40
C LYS A 393 21.89 25.34 -8.15
N GLY A 394 21.16 25.99 -7.24
CA GLY A 394 20.57 25.36 -6.06
C GLY A 394 19.58 24.25 -6.46
N ALA A 395 18.68 24.55 -7.39
CA ALA A 395 17.72 23.60 -7.95
C ALA A 395 18.41 22.40 -8.62
N LEU A 396 19.43 22.63 -9.45
CA LEU A 396 20.18 21.56 -10.12
C LEU A 396 20.89 20.65 -9.12
N ALA A 397 21.54 21.24 -8.11
CA ALA A 397 22.16 20.48 -7.05
C ALA A 397 21.13 19.64 -6.29
N THR A 398 19.94 20.21 -6.07
CA THR A 398 18.82 19.55 -5.37
C THR A 398 18.33 18.32 -6.13
N LEU A 399 18.14 18.49 -7.43
CA LEU A 399 17.74 17.41 -8.30
C LEU A 399 18.80 16.31 -8.40
N ALA A 400 20.08 16.69 -8.42
CA ALA A 400 21.19 15.75 -8.58
C ALA A 400 21.40 14.81 -7.39
N LEU A 401 21.02 15.20 -6.17
CA LEU A 401 21.09 14.34 -4.99
C LEU A 401 19.93 13.34 -4.90
N GLN A 402 18.90 13.49 -5.74
CA GLN A 402 17.87 12.47 -5.89
C GLN A 402 18.39 11.19 -6.57
N LEU A 403 19.46 11.30 -7.38
CA LEU A 403 20.06 10.15 -8.07
C LEU A 403 20.48 9.03 -7.10
N PRO A 404 21.30 9.29 -6.06
CA PRO A 404 21.62 8.30 -5.03
C PRO A 404 20.40 7.68 -4.33
N VAL A 405 19.34 8.47 -4.11
CA VAL A 405 18.11 7.98 -3.48
C VAL A 405 17.43 6.95 -4.36
N MET A 406 17.27 7.25 -5.65
CA MET A 406 16.67 6.32 -6.62
C MET A 406 17.52 5.09 -6.85
N VAL A 407 18.84 5.26 -6.93
CA VAL A 407 19.77 4.14 -7.08
C VAL A 407 19.72 3.21 -5.87
N GLY A 408 19.81 3.75 -4.65
CA GLY A 408 19.79 2.93 -3.46
C GLY A 408 18.46 2.18 -3.29
N LEU A 409 17.36 2.79 -3.75
CA LEU A 409 16.08 2.10 -3.84
C LEU A 409 16.10 0.95 -4.86
N GLY A 410 16.59 1.20 -6.07
CA GLY A 410 16.75 0.19 -7.11
C GLY A 410 17.60 -0.99 -6.63
N CYS A 411 18.68 -0.74 -5.90
CA CYS A 411 19.50 -1.79 -5.30
C CYS A 411 18.71 -2.67 -4.32
N VAL A 412 17.86 -2.07 -3.46
CA VAL A 412 17.03 -2.82 -2.50
C VAL A 412 15.96 -3.63 -3.21
N VAL A 413 15.31 -3.07 -4.23
CA VAL A 413 14.31 -3.79 -5.04
C VAL A 413 14.96 -4.98 -5.74
N LEU A 414 16.14 -4.82 -6.33
CA LEU A 414 16.89 -5.91 -6.95
C LEU A 414 17.29 -6.99 -5.94
N ALA A 415 17.67 -6.60 -4.72
CA ALA A 415 18.08 -7.54 -3.68
C ALA A 415 16.90 -8.32 -3.06
N THR A 416 15.72 -7.72 -3.02
CA THR A 416 14.52 -8.31 -2.38
C THR A 416 13.58 -8.98 -3.38
N GLY A 417 13.57 -8.55 -4.64
CA GLY A 417 12.69 -9.07 -5.69
C GLY A 417 11.24 -8.57 -5.58
N SER A 418 10.97 -7.57 -4.73
CA SER A 418 9.63 -6.99 -4.57
C SER A 418 9.71 -5.46 -4.48
N VAL A 419 8.67 -4.82 -5.01
CA VAL A 419 8.43 -3.37 -4.87
C VAL A 419 7.53 -3.05 -3.69
N ARG A 420 6.99 -4.04 -2.97
CA ARG A 420 6.12 -3.79 -1.82
C ARG A 420 6.98 -3.51 -0.59
N LEU A 421 6.77 -2.37 0.07
CA LEU A 421 7.51 -2.00 1.28
C LEU A 421 7.37 -3.04 2.39
N GLY A 422 6.19 -3.65 2.51
CA GLY A 422 5.94 -4.77 3.41
C GLY A 422 6.90 -5.93 3.16
N ASP A 423 7.00 -6.41 1.92
CA ASP A 423 7.87 -7.53 1.55
C ASP A 423 9.35 -7.19 1.77
N ILE A 424 9.76 -5.97 1.46
CA ILE A 424 11.15 -5.49 1.68
C ILE A 424 11.53 -5.56 3.16
N VAL A 425 10.64 -5.13 4.06
CA VAL A 425 10.87 -5.21 5.51
C VAL A 425 10.80 -6.66 6.00
N HIS A 426 9.88 -7.48 5.46
CA HIS A 426 9.80 -8.91 5.76
C HIS A 426 11.02 -9.70 5.27
N GLY A 427 11.70 -9.26 4.20
CA GLY A 427 12.94 -9.85 3.70
C GLY A 427 14.19 -9.52 4.52
N GLN A 428 14.12 -8.56 5.44
CA GLN A 428 15.22 -8.17 6.34
C GLN A 428 15.20 -9.00 7.63
N GLY A 429 16.35 -9.30 8.24
CA GLY A 429 16.37 -9.98 9.53
C GLY A 429 16.09 -9.02 10.69
N VAL A 430 15.82 -9.57 11.88
CA VAL A 430 15.57 -8.78 13.10
C VAL A 430 16.84 -8.06 13.55
N THR A 431 17.96 -8.77 13.51
CA THR A 431 19.23 -8.33 14.09
C THR A 431 19.94 -7.31 13.20
N PRO A 432 20.72 -6.36 13.75
CA PRO A 432 21.37 -5.32 12.97
C PRO A 432 22.22 -5.84 11.80
N TRP A 433 23.03 -6.87 12.01
CA TRP A 433 23.88 -7.48 10.97
C TRP A 433 23.11 -8.20 9.85
N SER A 434 21.80 -8.42 10.02
CA SER A 434 20.91 -9.02 9.02
C SER A 434 20.03 -8.00 8.31
N TRP A 435 20.23 -6.71 8.58
CA TRP A 435 19.55 -5.64 7.84
C TRP A 435 20.14 -5.48 6.44
N ASN A 436 19.34 -4.94 5.51
CA ASN A 436 19.77 -4.74 4.12
C ASN A 436 21.04 -3.89 4.02
N ALA A 437 21.24 -2.93 4.93
CA ALA A 437 22.46 -2.11 4.98
C ALA A 437 23.76 -2.94 5.05
N PHE A 438 23.74 -4.10 5.69
CA PHE A 438 24.96 -4.89 5.94
C PHE A 438 24.98 -6.22 5.19
N ARG A 439 23.92 -6.53 4.45
CA ARG A 439 23.80 -7.82 3.76
C ARG A 439 24.78 -7.99 2.60
N ASN A 440 25.03 -6.90 1.87
CA ASN A 440 25.87 -6.91 0.66
C ASN A 440 26.69 -5.62 0.60
N PRO A 441 27.97 -5.67 0.17
CA PRO A 441 28.79 -4.49 -0.14
C PRO A 441 28.09 -3.42 -1.00
N ALA A 442 27.32 -3.82 -2.01
CA ALA A 442 26.60 -2.88 -2.86
C ALA A 442 25.47 -2.15 -2.11
N LEU A 443 24.72 -2.87 -1.27
CA LEU A 443 23.69 -2.28 -0.41
C LEU A 443 24.30 -1.42 0.70
N PHE A 444 25.47 -1.80 1.21
CA PHE A 444 26.23 -1.02 2.18
C PHE A 444 26.65 0.32 1.58
N LEU A 445 27.19 0.32 0.36
CA LEU A 445 27.55 1.55 -0.33
C LEU A 445 26.31 2.37 -0.71
N ALA A 446 25.23 1.74 -1.15
CA ALA A 446 23.95 2.40 -1.40
C ALA A 446 23.38 3.10 -0.15
N PHE A 447 23.48 2.47 1.03
CA PHE A 447 23.10 3.06 2.31
C PHE A 447 23.89 4.35 2.59
N TRP A 448 25.20 4.32 2.41
CA TRP A 448 26.04 5.52 2.58
C TRP A 448 25.79 6.59 1.52
N LEU A 449 25.47 6.21 0.29
CA LEU A 449 25.12 7.15 -0.78
C LEU A 449 23.78 7.85 -0.51
N ILE A 450 22.79 7.15 0.05
CA ILE A 450 21.51 7.76 0.48
C ILE A 450 21.72 8.70 1.66
N LEU A 451 22.53 8.30 2.64
CA LEU A 451 22.94 9.20 3.71
C LEU A 451 23.63 10.42 3.11
N PHE A 452 24.59 10.22 2.19
CA PHE A 452 25.30 11.27 1.46
C PHE A 452 24.32 12.23 0.76
N ALA A 453 23.31 11.71 0.07
CA ALA A 453 22.29 12.51 -0.60
C ALA A 453 21.48 13.39 0.37
N SER A 454 21.30 12.93 1.60
CA SER A 454 20.60 13.67 2.65
C SER A 454 21.46 14.78 3.28
N PHE A 455 22.77 14.85 2.99
CA PHE A 455 23.67 15.85 3.57
C PHE A 455 23.39 17.27 3.12
N PRO A 456 23.40 17.54 1.81
CA PRO A 456 23.47 18.90 1.35
C PRO A 456 22.14 19.27 0.71
N GLU A 457 21.57 20.43 1.01
CA GLU A 457 21.01 21.20 -0.09
C GLU A 457 20.82 22.68 0.24
N ALA A 458 21.41 23.48 -0.66
CA ALA A 458 21.32 24.92 -0.80
C ALA A 458 21.44 25.73 0.52
N ARG A 459 22.64 25.73 1.13
CA ARG A 459 23.01 26.93 1.89
C ARG A 459 23.11 28.08 0.90
N ARG A 460 22.13 28.97 1.02
CA ARG A 460 22.05 30.36 0.57
C ARG A 460 23.38 30.84 -0.03
N PRO A 461 23.40 31.39 -1.26
CA PRO A 461 24.54 32.22 -1.64
C PRO A 461 24.78 33.19 -0.49
N LYS A 462 26.03 33.32 -0.02
CA LYS A 462 26.42 34.42 0.86
C LYS A 462 26.18 35.69 0.08
N GLN A 463 24.93 36.15 0.03
CA GLN A 463 24.61 37.48 -0.41
C GLN A 463 25.29 38.36 0.62
N ARG A 464 26.30 39.11 0.17
CA ARG A 464 26.73 40.34 0.84
C ARG A 464 25.54 41.29 0.72
N LEU A 465 24.47 41.04 1.47
CA LEU A 465 23.55 42.10 1.81
C LEU A 465 24.29 42.92 2.88
N PRO A 466 24.41 44.24 2.72
CA PRO A 466 24.80 45.10 3.82
C PRO A 466 23.88 44.75 4.99
N GLU A 467 24.44 44.58 6.19
CA GLU A 467 23.68 44.24 7.41
C GLU A 467 22.57 45.24 7.79
N ALA A 468 22.35 46.27 6.97
CA ALA A 468 21.34 47.32 7.11
C ALA A 468 19.96 47.01 6.49
N ASP A 469 19.81 45.98 5.64
CA ASP A 469 18.51 45.63 5.02
C ASP A 469 17.83 44.43 5.69
N LEU A 470 18.29 44.02 6.89
CA LEU A 470 17.76 42.86 7.63
C LEU A 470 16.51 43.17 8.48
N ASP A 471 15.95 44.38 8.38
CA ASP A 471 14.76 44.81 9.12
C ASP A 471 13.42 44.38 8.51
N GLU A 472 13.41 43.42 7.59
CA GLU A 472 12.18 42.70 7.20
C GLU A 472 12.11 41.33 7.91
N PRO A 473 11.48 41.25 9.10
CA PRO A 473 11.25 40.00 9.79
C PRO A 473 10.14 39.21 9.06
N GLY A 474 10.51 38.18 8.31
CA GLY A 474 9.66 36.97 8.24
C GLY A 474 9.14 36.45 6.90
N ALA A 475 9.28 37.10 5.74
CA ALA A 475 8.39 36.74 4.63
C ALA A 475 8.79 35.55 3.71
N ARG A 476 10.02 35.03 3.68
CA ARG A 476 10.43 34.01 2.65
C ARG A 476 11.33 32.86 3.10
N GLY A 477 11.80 32.86 4.35
CA GLY A 477 12.69 31.82 4.88
C GLY A 477 11.99 30.60 5.50
N GLY A 478 10.69 30.71 5.81
CA GLY A 478 9.94 29.70 6.54
C GLY A 478 9.54 28.49 5.70
N LEU A 479 8.94 28.72 4.52
CA LEU A 479 8.50 27.64 3.62
C LEU A 479 9.66 26.70 3.25
N MET A 480 10.81 27.23 2.87
CA MET A 480 11.98 26.42 2.51
C MET A 480 12.48 25.54 3.64
N PHE A 481 12.51 26.08 4.86
CA PHE A 481 12.85 25.31 6.05
C PHE A 481 11.87 24.16 6.23
N TYR A 482 10.57 24.42 6.09
CA TYR A 482 9.54 23.39 6.21
C TYR A 482 9.72 22.29 5.16
N VAL A 483 9.91 22.62 3.88
CA VAL A 483 10.08 21.60 2.83
C VAL A 483 11.38 20.81 2.99
N GLU A 484 12.50 21.45 3.38
CA GLU A 484 13.78 20.77 3.64
C GLU A 484 13.65 19.72 4.75
N TRP A 485 13.05 20.11 5.88
CA TRP A 485 12.83 19.19 6.99
C TRP A 485 11.81 18.10 6.64
N GLY A 486 10.79 18.41 5.83
CA GLY A 486 9.86 17.42 5.29
C GLY A 486 10.56 16.37 4.44
N HIS A 487 11.46 16.78 3.53
CA HIS A 487 12.24 15.87 2.70
C HIS A 487 13.16 14.97 3.55
N LEU A 488 13.91 15.54 4.51
CA LEU A 488 14.77 14.76 5.41
C LEU A 488 14.00 13.72 6.22
N LEU A 489 12.80 14.08 6.66
CA LEU A 489 11.92 13.18 7.41
C LEU A 489 11.39 12.04 6.54
N VAL A 490 10.99 12.32 5.30
CA VAL A 490 10.54 11.30 4.34
C VAL A 490 11.68 10.36 3.94
N VAL A 491 12.84 10.91 3.58
CA VAL A 491 14.03 10.11 3.22
C VAL A 491 14.54 9.33 4.43
N GLY A 492 14.49 9.90 5.63
CA GLY A 492 14.85 9.20 6.88
C GLY A 492 13.95 8.00 7.16
N THR A 493 12.63 8.16 6.99
CA THR A 493 11.64 7.09 7.14
C THR A 493 11.83 6.00 6.08
N LEU A 494 12.04 6.38 4.81
CA LEU A 494 12.37 5.44 3.73
C LEU A 494 13.66 4.68 4.00
N THR A 495 14.73 5.38 4.39
CA THR A 495 16.02 4.75 4.73
C THR A 495 15.86 3.72 5.86
N ALA A 496 15.08 4.05 6.91
CA ALA A 496 14.83 3.14 8.01
C ALA A 496 14.06 1.87 7.57
N MET A 497 13.10 2.00 6.65
CA MET A 497 12.37 0.85 6.11
C MET A 497 13.22 0.00 5.16
N LEU A 498 13.92 0.64 4.21
CA LEU A 498 14.64 -0.04 3.15
C LEU A 498 15.92 -0.72 3.66
N PHE A 499 16.62 -0.10 4.62
CA PHE A 499 17.97 -0.52 5.02
C PHE A 499 18.11 -0.96 6.48
N LEU A 500 17.25 -0.55 7.41
CA LEU A 500 17.44 -0.74 8.86
C LEU A 500 16.38 -1.64 9.53
N GLY A 501 15.73 -2.50 8.77
CA GLY A 501 14.78 -3.49 9.28
C GLY A 501 13.41 -2.94 9.68
N GLY A 502 13.08 -1.71 9.29
CA GLY A 502 11.77 -1.10 9.52
C GLY A 502 11.23 -1.29 10.94
N TRP A 503 10.00 -1.81 11.03
CA TRP A 503 9.27 -2.09 12.28
C TRP A 503 9.51 -3.50 12.88
N LYS A 504 10.45 -4.29 12.33
CA LYS A 504 10.66 -5.67 12.81
C LYS A 504 11.12 -5.72 14.27
N LEU A 505 10.45 -6.58 15.03
CA LEU A 505 10.77 -6.89 16.43
C LEU A 505 11.30 -8.33 16.57
N PRO A 506 12.08 -8.65 17.63
CA PRO A 506 12.73 -9.95 17.79
C PRO A 506 11.85 -11.15 18.10
N HIS A 507 10.57 -10.95 18.38
CA HIS A 507 9.63 -12.02 18.69
C HIS A 507 8.36 -11.89 17.85
N PRO A 508 7.66 -13.00 17.55
CA PRO A 508 6.36 -12.94 16.89
C PRO A 508 5.34 -12.27 17.82
N PRO A 509 4.38 -11.49 17.27
CA PRO A 509 3.32 -10.89 18.07
C PRO A 509 2.51 -11.95 18.81
N ALA A 510 2.14 -11.68 20.05
CA ALA A 510 1.06 -12.42 20.70
C ALA A 510 -0.25 -12.16 19.93
N PRO A 511 -1.03 -13.19 19.58
CA PRO A 511 -2.24 -13.02 18.77
C PRO A 511 -3.24 -12.07 19.46
N GLY A 512 -3.65 -11.02 18.74
CA GLY A 512 -4.70 -10.08 19.18
C GLY A 512 -4.26 -8.90 20.05
N GLY A 513 -2.95 -8.72 20.31
CA GLY A 513 -2.44 -7.60 21.12
C GLY A 513 -2.06 -6.35 20.32
N VAL A 514 -2.55 -5.17 20.72
CA VAL A 514 -2.23 -3.85 20.11
C VAL A 514 -0.81 -3.38 20.44
N LEU A 515 -0.25 -3.90 21.53
CA LEU A 515 1.04 -3.45 22.07
C LEU A 515 2.21 -3.80 21.15
N TRP A 516 2.18 -4.95 20.48
CA TRP A 516 3.30 -5.40 19.64
C TRP A 516 3.48 -4.54 18.38
N PRO A 517 2.43 -4.28 17.59
CA PRO A 517 2.58 -3.39 16.45
C PRO A 517 2.83 -1.93 16.85
N ALA A 518 2.30 -1.47 17.98
CA ALA A 518 2.61 -0.15 18.52
C ALA A 518 4.10 -0.01 18.90
N LEU A 519 4.69 -1.06 19.47
CA LEU A 519 6.13 -1.10 19.75
C LEU A 519 6.96 -1.13 18.47
N GLY A 520 6.49 -1.83 17.43
CA GLY A 520 7.14 -1.86 16.11
C GLY A 520 7.11 -0.49 15.43
N ALA A 521 5.98 0.20 15.52
CA ALA A 521 5.83 1.58 15.06
C ALA A 521 6.75 2.55 15.81
N LEU A 522 6.81 2.44 17.14
CA LEU A 522 7.71 3.24 17.96
C LEU A 522 9.18 2.99 17.57
N LEU A 523 9.56 1.73 17.36
CA LEU A 523 10.91 1.37 16.93
C LEU A 523 11.25 1.94 15.55
N LEU A 524 10.32 1.88 14.60
CA LEU A 524 10.49 2.52 13.29
C LEU A 524 10.77 4.02 13.46
N GLN A 525 10.03 4.71 14.33
CA GLN A 525 10.28 6.12 14.59
C GLN A 525 11.61 6.38 15.26
N VAL A 526 12.01 5.57 16.24
CA VAL A 526 13.34 5.67 16.85
C VAL A 526 14.45 5.51 15.79
N LYS A 527 14.31 4.57 14.84
CA LYS A 527 15.26 4.38 13.75
C LYS A 527 15.27 5.56 12.77
N CYS A 528 14.10 6.06 12.37
CA CYS A 528 13.99 7.25 11.53
C CYS A 528 14.71 8.45 12.17
N TRP A 529 14.47 8.70 13.47
CA TRP A 529 15.18 9.75 14.21
C TRP A 529 16.66 9.48 14.36
N GLY A 530 17.07 8.21 14.46
CA GLY A 530 18.48 7.83 14.40
C GLY A 530 19.14 8.23 13.07
N VAL A 531 18.46 8.01 11.94
CA VAL A 531 18.94 8.41 10.61
C VAL A 531 18.99 9.93 10.49
N VAL A 532 17.92 10.65 10.84
CA VAL A 532 17.89 12.12 10.81
C VAL A 532 18.96 12.70 11.72
N GLY A 533 19.11 12.17 12.93
CA GLY A 533 20.15 12.57 13.89
C GLY A 533 21.55 12.33 13.36
N MET A 534 21.79 11.21 12.66
CA MET A 534 23.07 10.92 11.99
C MET A 534 23.37 11.94 10.89
N VAL A 535 22.39 12.25 10.03
CA VAL A 535 22.53 13.25 8.97
C VAL A 535 22.84 14.63 9.58
N VAL A 536 22.13 15.03 10.63
CA VAL A 536 22.39 16.29 11.34
C VAL A 536 23.78 16.30 11.98
N ALA A 537 24.21 15.20 12.61
CA ALA A 537 25.53 15.10 13.22
C ALA A 537 26.66 15.22 12.18
N LEU A 538 26.51 14.59 11.02
CA LEU A 538 27.50 14.66 9.96
C LEU A 538 27.44 16.02 9.21
N ARG A 539 26.29 16.72 9.19
CA ARG A 539 26.19 18.14 8.79
C ARG A 539 27.00 19.07 9.72
N TRP A 540 27.17 18.71 10.99
CA TRP A 540 27.97 19.49 11.94
C TRP A 540 29.46 19.20 11.86
N ALA A 541 29.82 17.97 11.50
CA ALA A 541 31.21 17.54 11.45
C ALA A 541 31.92 17.91 10.15
N LEU A 542 31.19 17.93 9.03
CA LEU A 542 31.78 18.22 7.73
C LEU A 542 31.94 19.74 7.50
N PRO A 543 33.07 20.17 6.91
CA PRO A 543 33.25 21.56 6.50
C PRO A 543 32.23 21.93 5.42
N ARG A 544 31.80 23.20 5.44
CA ARG A 544 30.77 23.70 4.53
C ARG A 544 31.34 23.79 3.11
N VAL A 545 30.67 23.13 2.15
CA VAL A 545 31.05 23.11 0.73
C VAL A 545 30.19 24.10 -0.06
N HIS A 546 30.78 24.77 -1.07
CA HIS A 546 30.05 25.69 -1.94
C HIS A 546 29.18 24.93 -2.96
N THR A 547 28.06 25.51 -3.42
CA THR A 547 27.14 24.85 -4.37
C THR A 547 27.85 24.37 -5.64
N ASP A 548 28.78 25.17 -6.18
CA ASP A 548 29.54 24.78 -7.38
C ASP A 548 30.47 23.57 -7.13
N GLN A 549 31.12 23.52 -5.96
CA GLN A 549 31.97 22.39 -5.57
C GLN A 549 31.13 21.13 -5.34
N MET A 550 29.92 21.30 -4.80
CA MET A 550 28.99 20.22 -4.52
C MET A 550 28.46 19.57 -5.80
N ILE A 551 28.07 20.37 -6.79
CA ILE A 551 27.72 19.88 -8.13
C ILE A 551 28.91 19.12 -8.73
N GLY A 552 30.13 19.67 -8.60
CA GLY A 552 31.35 18.98 -9.02
C GLY A 552 31.54 17.61 -8.36
N VAL A 553 31.36 17.51 -7.05
CA VAL A 553 31.45 16.23 -6.31
C VAL A 553 30.35 15.26 -6.74
N LEU A 554 29.13 15.76 -6.94
CA LEU A 554 27.98 14.96 -7.34
C LEU A 554 28.22 14.27 -8.68
N PHE A 555 28.59 15.02 -9.71
CA PHE A 555 28.80 14.45 -11.04
C PHE A 555 30.11 13.68 -11.16
N ARG A 556 31.17 14.08 -10.45
CA ARG A 556 32.49 13.44 -10.57
C ARG A 556 32.60 12.14 -9.76
N TYR A 557 31.95 12.04 -8.61
CA TYR A 557 32.13 10.92 -7.69
C TYR A 557 30.83 10.22 -7.35
N VAL A 558 29.79 10.97 -6.99
CA VAL A 558 28.54 10.39 -6.45
C VAL A 558 27.75 9.67 -7.53
N ALA A 559 27.55 10.28 -8.70
CA ALA A 559 26.81 9.67 -9.80
C ALA A 559 27.51 8.41 -10.35
N PRO A 560 28.84 8.41 -10.62
CA PRO A 560 29.56 7.18 -10.98
C PRO A 560 29.50 6.11 -9.88
N ALA A 561 29.65 6.50 -8.61
CA ALA A 561 29.53 5.55 -7.49
C ALA A 561 28.13 4.95 -7.41
N ALA A 562 27.08 5.74 -7.65
CA ALA A 562 25.70 5.27 -7.69
C ALA A 562 25.50 4.24 -8.82
N LEU A 563 25.94 4.54 -10.04
CA LEU A 563 25.86 3.58 -11.15
C LEU A 563 26.63 2.28 -10.86
N PHE A 564 27.84 2.41 -10.30
CA PHE A 564 28.64 1.26 -9.88
C PHE A 564 27.92 0.42 -8.81
N THR A 565 27.25 1.06 -7.85
CA THR A 565 26.47 0.34 -6.83
C THR A 565 25.28 -0.41 -7.40
N LEU A 566 24.60 0.19 -8.38
CA LEU A 566 23.47 -0.45 -9.04
C LEU A 566 23.92 -1.69 -9.82
N ALA A 567 24.99 -1.56 -10.61
CA ALA A 567 25.59 -2.67 -11.34
C ALA A 567 26.09 -3.76 -10.37
N GLY A 568 26.76 -3.37 -9.28
CA GLY A 568 27.21 -4.30 -8.24
C GLY A 568 26.06 -5.02 -7.55
N SER A 569 24.92 -4.33 -7.31
CA SER A 569 23.73 -4.93 -6.72
C SER A 569 23.09 -5.95 -7.68
N ALA A 570 23.01 -5.64 -8.98
CA ALA A 570 22.50 -6.55 -9.99
C ALA A 570 23.39 -7.79 -10.16
N ALA A 571 24.71 -7.60 -10.21
CA ALA A 571 25.68 -8.71 -10.27
C ALA A 571 25.60 -9.60 -9.02
N TRP A 572 25.42 -9.00 -7.84
CA TRP A 572 25.25 -9.77 -6.61
C TRP A 572 23.94 -10.57 -6.59
N ALA A 573 22.86 -9.99 -7.12
CA ALA A 573 21.57 -10.67 -7.20
C ALA A 573 21.65 -11.94 -8.06
N SER A 574 22.35 -11.91 -9.20
CA SER A 574 22.53 -13.08 -10.06
C SER A 574 23.48 -14.14 -9.47
N TRP A 575 24.48 -13.73 -8.68
CA TRP A 575 25.44 -14.65 -8.08
C TRP A 575 24.96 -15.35 -6.80
N ARG A 576 23.85 -14.87 -6.21
CA ARG A 576 23.28 -15.39 -4.95
C ARG A 576 22.71 -16.81 -5.06
N GLU A 577 22.42 -17.29 -6.27
CA GLU A 577 21.86 -18.64 -6.47
C GLU A 577 22.87 -19.76 -6.18
N SER A 578 24.16 -19.45 -6.14
CA SER A 578 25.22 -20.42 -5.83
C SER A 578 25.22 -20.84 -4.34
N PRO A 579 25.21 -22.16 -4.02
CA PRO A 579 25.13 -22.66 -2.66
C PRO A 579 26.31 -22.28 -1.76
N ALA A 580 27.50 -22.02 -2.33
CA ALA A 580 28.69 -21.63 -1.57
C ALA A 580 28.52 -20.28 -0.84
N TRP A 581 27.74 -19.36 -1.41
CA TRP A 581 27.60 -18.00 -0.87
C TRP A 581 26.57 -17.87 0.25
N ARG A 582 25.64 -18.83 0.39
CA ARG A 582 24.68 -18.83 1.50
C ARG A 582 25.35 -18.95 2.87
N ALA A 583 26.52 -19.60 2.93
CA ALA A 583 27.32 -19.70 4.15
C ALA A 583 28.14 -18.44 4.46
N VAL A 584 28.48 -17.64 3.43
CA VAL A 584 29.32 -16.44 3.55
C VAL A 584 28.48 -15.19 3.88
N ASP A 585 27.21 -15.15 3.44
CA ASP A 585 26.26 -14.04 3.66
C ASP A 585 26.22 -13.54 5.14
N PRO A 586 26.08 -14.40 6.17
CA PRO A 586 26.07 -13.93 7.56
C PRO A 586 27.43 -13.40 8.02
N VAL A 587 28.54 -14.03 7.59
CA VAL A 587 29.90 -13.60 7.95
C VAL A 587 30.17 -12.20 7.40
N LEU A 588 29.80 -11.97 6.15
CA LEU A 588 29.90 -10.67 5.49
C LEU A 588 29.06 -9.61 6.20
N GLY A 589 27.85 -9.98 6.64
CA GLY A 589 26.98 -9.16 7.48
C GLY A 589 27.67 -8.66 8.75
N TYR A 590 28.33 -9.56 9.50
CA TYR A 590 29.08 -9.18 10.70
C TYR A 590 30.26 -8.25 10.39
N VAL A 591 31.00 -8.52 9.30
CA VAL A 591 32.14 -7.70 8.88
C VAL A 591 31.69 -6.28 8.51
N LEU A 592 30.67 -6.15 7.66
CA LEU A 592 30.15 -4.87 7.22
C LEU A 592 29.53 -4.08 8.38
N PHE A 593 28.81 -4.75 9.28
CA PHE A 593 28.31 -4.13 10.51
C PHE A 593 29.45 -3.63 11.40
N GLY A 594 30.49 -4.45 11.60
CA GLY A 594 31.69 -4.06 12.35
C GLY A 594 32.41 -2.86 11.74
N LEU A 595 32.55 -2.81 10.41
CA LEU A 595 33.09 -1.66 9.68
C LEU A 595 32.25 -0.40 9.89
N ALA A 596 30.92 -0.53 9.84
CA ALA A 596 30.00 0.59 10.07
C ALA A 596 30.12 1.15 11.49
N VAL A 597 30.14 0.27 12.50
CA VAL A 597 30.34 0.64 13.91
C VAL A 597 31.71 1.31 14.07
N GLY A 598 32.77 0.76 13.47
CA GLY A 598 34.10 1.35 13.46
C GLY A 598 34.13 2.75 12.85
N ALA A 599 33.45 2.95 11.71
CA ALA A 599 33.33 4.24 11.06
C ALA A 599 32.60 5.26 11.94
N VAL A 600 31.47 4.89 12.54
CA VAL A 600 30.70 5.74 13.46
C VAL A 600 31.51 6.09 14.71
N LEU A 601 32.24 5.15 15.30
CA LEU A 601 33.11 5.40 16.46
C LEU A 601 34.29 6.30 16.11
N LYS A 602 34.94 6.08 14.97
CA LYS A 602 36.02 6.96 14.47
C LYS A 602 35.51 8.37 14.23
N PHE A 603 34.32 8.48 13.63
CA PHE A 603 33.63 9.75 13.42
C PHE A 603 33.30 10.44 14.74
N ALA A 604 32.68 9.75 15.70
CA ALA A 604 32.38 10.30 17.01
C ALA A 604 33.64 10.76 17.78
N ARG A 605 34.75 10.02 17.66
CA ARG A 605 36.06 10.42 18.20
C ARG A 605 36.61 11.66 17.48
N ALA A 606 36.53 11.71 16.16
CA ALA A 606 36.98 12.86 15.38
C ALA A 606 36.19 14.12 15.74
N VAL A 607 34.87 14.01 15.84
CA VAL A 607 33.99 15.11 16.29
C VAL A 607 34.32 15.52 17.72
N SER A 608 34.44 14.58 18.65
CA SER A 608 34.83 14.89 20.03
C SER A 608 36.22 15.54 20.12
N GLY A 609 37.16 15.17 19.23
CA GLY A 609 38.48 15.78 19.14
C GLY A 609 38.40 17.24 18.69
N HIS A 610 37.68 17.50 17.60
CA HIS A 610 37.47 18.86 17.07
C HIS A 610 36.72 19.77 18.05
N VAL A 611 35.76 19.22 18.79
CA VAL A 611 35.02 19.95 19.84
C VAL A 611 35.91 20.29 21.05
N ARG A 612 36.91 19.44 21.36
CA ARG A 612 37.82 19.64 22.50
C ARG A 612 39.02 20.54 22.18
N ALA A 613 39.52 20.51 20.95
CA ALA A 613 40.65 21.32 20.50
C ALA A 613 40.41 21.82 19.05
N PRO A 614 39.72 22.96 18.88
CA PRO A 614 39.50 23.54 17.56
C PRO A 614 40.75 24.30 17.12
N SER A 615 41.78 23.58 16.67
CA SER A 615 43.00 24.16 16.13
C SER A 615 43.05 24.04 14.60
N ALA A 616 42.89 25.19 13.93
CA ALA A 616 43.38 25.58 12.58
C ALA A 616 43.02 24.67 11.36
N PRO A 617 43.18 25.16 10.10
CA PRO A 617 42.35 24.73 8.97
C PRO A 617 42.68 23.30 8.51
N MET A 618 41.64 22.47 8.38
CA MET A 618 41.78 21.15 7.75
C MET A 618 42.13 21.29 6.27
N HIS A 619 43.33 20.87 5.89
CA HIS A 619 43.61 20.43 4.53
C HIS A 619 42.80 19.16 4.27
N VAL A 620 41.84 19.25 3.36
CA VAL A 620 41.10 18.08 2.87
C VAL A 620 42.10 17.25 2.05
N ASN A 621 42.49 16.10 2.57
CA ASN A 621 43.28 15.14 1.83
C ASN A 621 42.40 14.60 0.68
N PRO A 622 42.80 14.71 -0.60
CA PRO A 622 41.97 14.37 -1.77
C PRO A 622 41.59 12.88 -1.94
N TRP A 623 41.83 12.05 -0.92
CA TRP A 623 41.59 10.60 -0.92
C TRP A 623 40.71 10.11 0.24
N LEU A 624 40.02 11.04 0.93
CA LEU A 624 38.84 10.77 1.76
C LEU A 624 37.62 11.36 1.06
#